data_AF-A0A327K3D0-F1
#
_entry.id   AF-A0A327K3D0-F1
#
_cell.length_a   1.000
_cell.length_b   1.000
_cell.length_c   1.000
_cell.angle_alpha   90.00
_cell.angle_beta   90.00
_cell.angle_gamma   90.00
#
_symmetry.space_group_name_H-M   'P 1'
#
loop_
_entity.id
_entity.type
_entity.pdbx_description
1 polymer ?
#
loop_
_entity_poly.entity_id
_entity_poly.type
_entity_poly.pdbx_seq_one_letter_code
_entity_poly.pdbx_strand_id
1 'polypeptide(L)' 'MNRVTTLAGVEIAPRAQVDILESLGFAVAGTDEEIVASIPSWRPDVNGEADLVEEIVRIHGLEKIAHVMLPRTEAVTKPK' A
#
# COMPACT_ATOMS: atom_id res chain seq x y z
N MET A 1 6.75 6.56 6.69
CA MET A 1 5.50 6.07 6.06
C MET A 1 5.19 6.61 4.65
N ASN A 2 6.20 6.96 3.84
CA ASN A 2 5.96 7.41 2.45
C ASN A 2 5.71 6.24 1.45
N ARG A 3 5.75 5.00 1.94
CA ARG A 3 5.91 3.82 1.09
C ARG A 3 4.57 3.34 0.53
N VAL A 4 3.50 3.47 1.30
CA VAL A 4 2.12 3.32 0.81
C VAL A 4 1.86 4.31 -0.32
N THR A 5 2.18 5.59 -0.14
CA THR A 5 2.01 6.60 -1.19
C THR A 5 2.87 6.30 -2.42
N THR A 6 4.13 5.87 -2.23
CA THR A 6 5.06 5.60 -3.33
C THR A 6 4.69 4.35 -4.14
N LEU A 7 4.23 3.28 -3.48
CA LEU A 7 3.95 2.00 -4.11
C LEU A 7 2.49 1.86 -4.58
N ALA A 8 1.54 2.42 -3.83
CA ALA A 8 0.11 2.30 -4.11
C ALA A 8 -0.54 3.60 -4.60
N GLY A 9 0.15 4.74 -4.53
CA GLY A 9 -0.37 6.02 -5.02
C GLY A 9 -1.50 6.60 -4.15
N VAL A 10 -1.67 6.11 -2.92
CA VAL A 10 -2.71 6.57 -1.99
C VAL A 10 -2.08 7.06 -0.70
N GLU A 11 -2.58 8.20 -0.21
CA GLU A 11 -2.17 8.75 1.07
C GLU A 11 -3.07 8.20 2.19
N ILE A 12 -2.47 7.42 3.08
CA ILE A 12 -3.14 6.85 4.25
C ILE A 12 -2.39 7.37 5.49
N ALA A 13 -3.12 7.93 6.44
CA ALA A 13 -2.51 8.48 7.65
C ALA A 13 -1.69 7.41 8.40
N PRO A 14 -0.49 7.77 8.89
CA PRO A 14 0.37 6.91 9.71
C PRO A 14 -0.34 5.94 10.65
N ARG A 15 -1.12 6.52 11.56
CA ARG A 15 -1.87 5.78 12.57
C ARG A 15 -2.84 4.76 11.98
N ALA A 16 -3.51 5.09 10.89
CA ALA A 16 -4.44 4.17 10.23
C ALA A 16 -3.70 2.97 9.61
N GLN A 17 -2.48 3.16 9.10
CA GLN A 17 -1.66 2.05 8.61
C GLN A 17 -1.30 1.09 9.75
N VAL A 18 -0.92 1.63 10.91
CA VAL A 18 -0.63 0.85 12.13
C VAL A 18 -1.87 0.09 12.59
N ASP A 19 -2.99 0.78 12.77
CA ASP A 19 -4.26 0.18 13.23
C ASP A 19 -4.68 -0.99 12.31
N ILE A 20 -4.50 -0.85 10.99
CA ILE A 20 -4.79 -1.91 10.03
C ILE A 20 -3.86 -3.11 10.24
N LEU A 21 -2.54 -2.91 10.29
CA LEU A 21 -1.58 -3.99 10.48
C LEU A 21 -1.79 -4.71 11.82
N GLU A 22 -2.04 -3.97 12.90
CA GLU A 22 -2.38 -4.56 14.21
C GLU A 22 -3.67 -5.37 14.15
N SER A 23 -4.71 -4.88 13.46
CA SER A 23 -5.97 -5.62 13.28
C SER A 23 -5.80 -6.93 12.49
N LEU A 24 -4.79 -7.00 11.62
CA LEU A 24 -4.43 -8.20 10.87
C LEU A 24 -3.51 -9.16 11.66
N GLY A 25 -3.12 -8.78 12.88
CA GLY A 25 -2.31 -9.58 13.78
C GLY A 25 -0.81 -9.39 13.64
N PHE A 26 -0.34 -8.35 12.95
CA PHE A 26 1.07 -7.96 12.98
C PHE A 26 1.37 -7.21 14.28
N ALA A 27 2.50 -7.52 14.91
CA ALA A 27 2.99 -6.68 16.00
C ALA A 27 3.77 -5.51 15.40
N VAL A 28 3.34 -4.28 15.72
CA VAL A 28 3.86 -3.07 15.11
C VAL A 28 4.60 -2.22 16.15
N ALA A 29 5.78 -1.72 15.80
CA ALA A 29 6.58 -0.80 16.61
C ALA A 29 7.14 0.33 15.74
N GLY A 30 7.54 1.44 16.35
CA GLY A 30 8.22 2.54 15.65
C GLY A 30 7.56 3.91 15.86
N THR A 31 7.84 4.84 14.95
CA THR A 31 7.31 6.22 14.94
C THR A 31 6.45 6.46 13.69
N ASP A 32 5.88 7.66 13.56
CA ASP A 32 5.15 8.05 12.35
C ASP A 32 6.06 8.14 11.10
N GLU A 33 7.39 8.23 11.26
CA GLU A 33 8.31 8.19 10.12
C GLU A 33 8.65 6.76 9.69
N GLU A 34 8.79 5.83 10.63
CA GLU A 34 9.25 4.47 10.40
C GLU A 34 8.45 3.44 11.20
N ILE A 35 7.87 2.47 10.49
CA ILE A 35 7.17 1.33 11.08
C ILE A 35 8.04 0.09 10.94
N VAL A 36 8.13 -0.67 12.02
CA VAL A 36 8.64 -2.03 12.04
C VAL A 36 7.48 -2.97 12.37
N ALA A 37 7.10 -3.81 11.41
CA ALA A 37 6.08 -4.83 11.59
C ALA A 37 6.74 -6.20 11.72
N SER A 38 6.39 -6.95 12.77
CA SER A 38 6.80 -8.34 12.94
C SER A 38 5.80 -9.26 12.25
N ILE A 39 6.29 -10.11 11.36
CA ILE A 39 5.46 -11.03 10.59
C ILE A 39 5.00 -12.18 11.52
N PRO A 40 3.69 -12.41 11.66
CA PRO A 40 3.20 -13.52 12.46
C PRO A 40 3.48 -14.86 11.76
N SER A 41 3.69 -15.92 12.54
CA SER A 41 4.17 -17.22 12.03
C SER A 41 3.25 -17.90 11.03
N TRP A 42 1.97 -17.54 11.01
CA TRP A 42 0.96 -18.07 10.07
C TRP A 42 0.83 -17.26 8.78
N ARG A 43 1.65 -16.21 8.59
CA ARG A 43 1.70 -15.37 7.38
C ARG A 43 3.01 -15.56 6.60
N PRO A 44 3.32 -16.78 6.09
CA PRO A 44 4.51 -17.02 5.29
C PRO A 44 4.47 -16.34 3.92
N ASP A 45 3.31 -15.82 3.52
CA ASP A 45 3.06 -15.05 2.31
C ASP A 45 3.62 -13.63 2.36
N VAL A 46 3.97 -13.13 3.54
CA VAL A 46 4.52 -11.78 3.74
C VAL A 46 6.04 -11.89 3.86
N ASN A 47 6.76 -11.29 2.92
CA ASN A 47 8.22 -11.41 2.86
C ASN A 47 8.94 -10.06 2.83
N GLY A 48 8.19 -8.96 2.70
CA GLY A 48 8.76 -7.62 2.78
C GLY A 48 7.71 -6.52 2.84
N GLU A 49 8.21 -5.30 2.67
CA GLU A 49 7.42 -4.10 2.80
C GLU A 49 6.29 -3.98 1.76
N ALA A 50 6.51 -4.44 0.52
CA ALA A 50 5.49 -4.37 -0.52
C ALA A 50 4.24 -5.17 -0.13
N ASP A 51 4.43 -6.33 0.51
CA ASP A 51 3.33 -7.17 0.98
C ASP A 51 2.57 -6.49 2.12
N LEU A 52 3.27 -5.79 3.03
CA LEU A 52 2.63 -4.98 4.06
C LEU A 52 1.81 -3.83 3.47
N VAL A 53 2.33 -3.16 2.43
CA VAL A 53 1.60 -2.12 1.71
C VAL A 53 0.36 -2.68 1.03
N GLU A 54 0.46 -3.86 0.40
CA GLU A 54 -0.69 -4.54 -0.20
C GLU A 54 -1.77 -4.80 0.85
N GLU A 55 -1.41 -5.30 2.02
CA GLU A 55 -2.36 -5.58 3.10
C GLU A 55 -3.04 -4.32 3.63
N ILE A 56 -2.29 -3.23 3.80
CA ILE A 56 -2.85 -1.93 4.20
C ILE A 56 -3.88 -1.46 3.18
N VAL A 57 -3.52 -1.48 1.90
CA VAL A 57 -4.37 -1.00 0.80
C VAL A 57 -5.61 -1.90 0.64
N ARG A 58 -5.45 -3.21 0.77
CA ARG A 58 -6.54 -4.19 0.70
C ARG A 58 -7.62 -3.94 1.75
N ILE A 59 -7.22 -3.60 2.98
CA ILE A 59 -8.17 -3.27 4.05
C ILE A 59 -8.71 -1.85 3.92
N HIS A 60 -7.87 -0.89 3.49
CA HIS A 60 -8.33 0.48 3.27
C HIS A 60 -9.42 0.58 2.20
N GLY A 61 -9.33 -0.26 1.18
CA GLY A 61 -10.29 -0.37 0.08
C GLY A 61 -9.72 0.12 -1.25
N LEU A 62 -9.74 -0.75 -2.27
CA LEU A 62 -9.26 -0.45 -3.62
C LEU A 62 -10.12 0.60 -4.32
N GLU A 63 -11.38 0.75 -3.92
CA GLU A 63 -12.31 1.76 -4.45
C GLU A 63 -11.88 3.21 -4.15
N LYS A 64 -10.98 3.40 -3.18
CA LYS A 64 -10.44 4.71 -2.82
C LYS A 64 -9.20 5.08 -3.62
N ILE A 65 -8.68 4.16 -4.45
CA ILE A 65 -7.56 4.42 -5.34
C ILE A 65 -8.07 5.17 -6.58
N ALA A 66 -7.48 6.33 -6.88
CA ALA A 66 -7.86 7.12 -8.03
C ALA A 66 -7.56 6.38 -9.34
N HIS A 67 -8.57 6.25 -10.20
CA HIS A 67 -8.37 5.76 -11.56
C HIS A 67 -7.73 6.86 -12.42
N VAL A 68 -6.41 6.81 -12.56
CA VAL A 68 -5.67 7.77 -13.40
C VAL A 68 -5.50 7.18 -14.79
N MET A 69 -5.98 7.91 -15.80
CA MET A 69 -5.76 7.58 -17.21
C MET A 69 -4.27 7.62 -17.50
N LEU A 70 -3.75 6.56 -18.12
CA LEU A 70 -2.35 6.57 -18.57
C LEU A 70 -2.14 7.67 -19.61
N PRO A 71 -1.02 8.41 -19.52
CA PRO A 71 -0.69 9.41 -20.53
C PRO A 71 -0.51 8.72 -21.87
N ARG A 72 -1.11 9.28 -22.92
CA ARG A 72 -0.96 8.75 -24.27
C ARG A 72 0.40 9.18 -24.81
N THR A 73 1.37 8.28 -24.77
CA THR A 73 2.75 8.54 -25.18
C THR A 73 2.90 8.73 -26.69
N GLU A 74 1.99 8.20 -27.52
CA GLU A 74 2.01 8.39 -28.99
C GLU A 74 0.59 8.45 -29.61
N ALA A 75 0.46 9.25 -30.67
CA ALA A 75 -0.75 9.29 -31.49
C ALA A 75 -0.79 8.03 -32.37
N VAL A 76 -1.83 7.21 -32.20
CA VAL A 76 -2.14 6.15 -33.17
C VAL A 76 -2.34 6.85 -34.52
N THR A 77 -1.58 6.42 -35.53
CA THR A 77 -1.61 6.97 -36.88
C THR A 77 -3.05 7.07 -37.37
N LYS A 78 -3.45 8.25 -37.86
CA LYS A 78 -4.81 8.46 -38.37
C LYS A 78 -5.06 7.52 -39.55
N PRO A 79 -6.22 6.83 -39.61
CA PRO A 79 -6.57 6.02 -40.78
C PRO A 79 -6.70 6.93 -42.01
N LYS A 80 -6.33 6.38 -43.17
CA LYS A 80 -6.34 7.07 -44.47
C LYS A 80 -7.75 7.14 -45.05
#